data_AF-K8X526-F1
#
_entry.id   AF-K8X526-F1
#
_cell.length_a   1.000
_cell.length_b   1.000
_cell.length_c   1.000
_cell.angle_alpha   90.00
_cell.angle_beta   90.00
_cell.angle_gamma   90.00
#
_symmetry.space_group_name_H-M   'P 1'
#
loop_
_entity.id
_entity.type
_entity.pdbx_description
1 polymer ?
#
loop_
_entity_poly.entity_id
_entity_poly.type
_entity_poly.pdbx_seq_one_letter_code
_entity_poly.pdbx_strand_id
1 'polypeptide(L)'
;MGAVTATASGDSDPLIVSGDVEEFGEVEFGYVTVVQHLCDRTGHVPHPEVLFDEKKALGVAAYHPRRDELALDPAFLTLGLDFAESYAFDGVIVHELGHRTEPGWIVLRRWLFWASAVVSACVGLYTYARPFNDVCAVLMFIALLLFLCIWPVSWNAEFRADDYMCDVAGIGVAVCTFDLLAACNAQSSVTHPPTSLRLARQLRRAKLPHARRNRESILRRGGRKK
;
A
#
# COMPACT_ATOMS: atom_id res chain seq x y z
N MET A 1 -24.63 9.00 -25.18
CA MET A 1 -25.14 8.31 -23.97
C MET A 1 -25.44 6.87 -24.35
N GLY A 2 -24.41 6.02 -24.42
CA GLY A 2 -24.58 4.58 -24.55
C GLY A 2 -24.70 3.99 -23.14
N ALA A 3 -25.66 3.11 -22.92
CA ALA A 3 -25.82 2.42 -21.64
C ALA A 3 -24.82 1.26 -21.56
N VAL A 4 -24.03 1.22 -20.48
CA VAL A 4 -23.17 0.10 -20.15
C VAL A 4 -24.01 -0.98 -19.49
N THR A 5 -24.15 -2.14 -20.13
CA THR A 5 -24.79 -3.33 -19.55
C THR A 5 -23.73 -4.26 -18.98
N ALA A 6 -23.69 -4.37 -17.65
CA ALA A 6 -22.94 -5.42 -16.97
C ALA A 6 -23.83 -6.67 -16.82
N THR A 7 -23.45 -7.77 -17.47
CA THR A 7 -24.05 -9.09 -17.23
C THR A 7 -23.21 -9.86 -16.22
N ALA A 8 -23.74 -10.08 -15.02
CA ALA A 8 -23.13 -10.97 -14.04
C ALA A 8 -23.51 -12.42 -14.38
N SER A 9 -22.57 -13.20 -14.93
CA SER A 9 -22.69 -14.68 -14.95
C SER A 9 -21.97 -15.24 -13.72
N GLY A 10 -22.71 -15.96 -12.89
CA GLY A 10 -22.16 -16.68 -11.76
C GLY A 10 -21.26 -17.82 -12.22
N ASP A 11 -19.95 -17.58 -12.15
CA ASP A 11 -18.87 -18.52 -11.84
C ASP A 11 -17.58 -17.83 -12.31
N SER A 12 -16.73 -17.43 -11.35
CA SER A 12 -15.28 -17.13 -11.42
C SER A 12 -14.58 -16.77 -12.75
N ASP A 13 -15.28 -16.16 -13.70
CA ASP A 13 -14.71 -15.62 -14.93
C ASP A 13 -14.33 -14.16 -14.69
N PRO A 14 -13.13 -13.72 -15.11
CA PRO A 14 -12.75 -12.32 -15.02
C PRO A 14 -13.73 -11.48 -15.83
N LEU A 15 -14.25 -10.42 -15.19
CA LEU A 15 -15.18 -9.48 -15.80
C LEU A 15 -14.48 -8.79 -16.97
N ILE A 16 -14.73 -9.24 -18.21
CA ILE A 16 -14.17 -8.59 -19.40
C ILE A 16 -15.01 -7.33 -19.66
N VAL A 17 -14.52 -6.20 -19.18
CA VAL A 17 -15.06 -4.88 -19.52
C VAL A 17 -14.57 -4.50 -20.91
N SER A 18 -15.44 -4.59 -21.92
CA SER A 18 -15.16 -4.06 -23.26
C SER A 18 -15.65 -2.61 -23.35
N GLY A 19 -14.79 -1.65 -23.01
CA GLY A 19 -14.95 -0.22 -23.32
C GLY A 19 -14.08 0.18 -24.51
N ASP A 20 -14.46 1.22 -25.23
CA ASP A 20 -13.63 1.78 -26.31
C ASP A 20 -12.34 2.37 -25.72
N VAL A 21 -11.21 2.15 -26.39
CA VAL A 21 -9.86 2.55 -25.92
C VAL A 21 -9.75 4.06 -25.62
N GLU A 22 -10.55 4.89 -26.29
CA GLU A 22 -10.61 6.34 -26.04
C GLU A 22 -11.24 6.69 -24.68
N GLU A 23 -12.24 5.93 -24.22
CA GLU A 23 -12.92 6.15 -22.93
C GLU A 23 -11.98 5.82 -21.76
N PHE A 24 -11.08 4.86 -21.94
CA PHE A 24 -10.09 4.50 -20.93
C PHE A 24 -9.03 5.59 -20.72
N GLY A 25 -8.63 6.28 -21.79
CA GLY A 25 -7.64 7.36 -21.72
C GLY A 25 -8.14 8.58 -20.92
N GLU A 26 -9.43 8.91 -21.00
CA GLU A 26 -10.02 10.00 -20.21
C GLU A 26 -10.09 9.65 -18.72
N VAL A 27 -10.39 8.39 -18.40
CA VAL A 27 -10.44 7.87 -17.03
C VAL A 27 -9.05 7.90 -16.39
N GLU A 28 -8.03 7.42 -17.09
CA GLU A 28 -6.64 7.47 -16.62
C GLU A 28 -6.19 8.91 -16.33
N PHE A 29 -6.49 9.85 -17.25
CA PHE A 29 -6.18 11.26 -17.06
C PHE A 29 -6.84 11.86 -15.81
N GLY A 30 -8.10 11.49 -15.56
CA GLY A 30 -8.83 11.87 -14.34
C GLY A 30 -8.11 11.42 -13.07
N TYR A 31 -7.71 10.15 -12.99
CA TYR A 31 -7.00 9.60 -11.83
C TYR A 31 -5.62 10.21 -11.61
N VAL A 32 -4.85 10.44 -12.69
CA VAL A 32 -3.57 11.15 -12.59
C VAL A 32 -3.78 12.54 -11.98
N THR A 33 -4.80 13.27 -12.43
CA THR A 33 -5.13 14.60 -11.90
C THR A 33 -5.49 14.55 -10.42
N VAL A 34 -6.27 13.55 -9.99
CA VAL A 34 -6.59 13.33 -8.57
C VAL A 34 -5.32 13.04 -7.76
N VAL A 35 -4.45 12.16 -8.22
CA VAL A 35 -3.18 11.84 -7.54
C VAL A 35 -2.30 13.09 -7.41
N GLN A 36 -2.15 13.87 -8.48
CA GLN A 36 -1.38 15.11 -8.47
C GLN A 36 -1.97 16.12 -7.48
N HIS A 37 -3.30 16.31 -7.49
CA HIS A 37 -3.99 17.18 -6.55
C HIS A 37 -3.77 16.75 -5.09
N LEU A 38 -3.85 15.44 -4.82
CA LEU A 38 -3.55 14.87 -3.50
C LEU A 38 -2.09 15.11 -3.13
N CYS A 39 -1.15 14.91 -4.04
CA CYS A 39 0.27 15.18 -3.80
C CYS A 39 0.51 16.65 -3.44
N ASP A 40 -0.08 17.59 -4.18
CA ASP A 40 0.03 19.01 -3.90
C ASP A 40 -0.55 19.36 -2.53
N ARG A 41 -1.76 18.86 -2.22
CA ARG A 41 -2.43 19.07 -0.93
C ARG A 41 -1.62 18.53 0.25
N THR A 42 -0.87 17.46 0.04
CA THR A 42 -0.10 16.75 1.07
C THR A 42 1.37 17.14 1.12
N GLY A 43 1.85 17.99 0.19
CA GLY A 43 3.23 18.46 0.12
C GLY A 43 4.22 17.45 -0.47
N HIS A 44 3.71 16.47 -1.23
CA HIS A 44 4.47 15.40 -1.88
C HIS A 44 4.95 15.81 -3.28
N VAL A 45 5.88 16.78 -3.33
CA VAL A 45 6.51 17.26 -4.57
C VAL A 45 8.00 16.86 -4.59
N PRO A 46 8.54 16.30 -5.69
CA PRO A 46 7.89 16.05 -7.00
C PRO A 46 6.77 15.00 -6.92
N HIS A 47 5.86 14.97 -7.90
CA HIS A 47 4.81 13.95 -7.94
C HIS A 47 5.40 12.58 -8.33
N PRO A 48 4.91 11.46 -7.75
CA PRO A 48 5.30 10.14 -8.21
C PRO A 48 4.80 9.89 -9.64
N GLU A 49 5.52 9.08 -10.40
CA GLU A 49 5.05 8.60 -11.69
C GLU A 49 3.85 7.67 -11.49
N VAL A 50 2.70 8.01 -12.07
CA VAL A 50 1.48 7.19 -11.96
C VAL A 50 1.48 6.16 -13.08
N LEU A 51 1.35 4.88 -12.72
CA LEU A 51 1.31 3.76 -13.65
C LEU A 51 0.00 3.00 -13.49
N PHE A 52 -0.63 2.62 -14.60
CA PHE A 52 -1.80 1.75 -14.61
C PHE A 52 -1.33 0.33 -14.93
N ASP A 53 -1.01 -0.45 -13.89
CA ASP A 53 -0.37 -1.77 -14.01
C ASP A 53 -0.83 -2.69 -12.87
N GLU A 54 -1.78 -3.58 -13.19
CA GLU A 54 -2.35 -4.58 -12.26
C GLU A 54 -1.26 -5.39 -11.54
N LYS A 55 -0.21 -5.81 -12.26
CA LYS A 55 0.86 -6.66 -11.69
C LYS A 55 1.69 -5.89 -10.67
N LYS A 56 1.92 -4.59 -10.91
CA LYS A 56 2.65 -3.74 -9.98
C LYS A 56 1.77 -3.24 -8.83
N ALA A 57 0.47 -3.08 -9.03
CA ALA A 57 -0.48 -2.53 -8.06
C ALA A 57 -0.92 -3.55 -7.00
N LEU A 58 -0.74 -4.86 -7.25
CA LEU A 58 -1.03 -5.94 -6.31
C LEU A 58 -2.49 -5.92 -5.81
N GLY A 59 -3.43 -5.62 -6.70
CA GLY A 59 -4.88 -5.72 -6.47
C GLY A 59 -5.61 -4.39 -6.22
N VAL A 60 -4.91 -3.33 -5.82
CA VAL A 60 -5.52 -2.01 -5.57
C VAL A 60 -4.59 -0.89 -6.01
N ALA A 61 -3.54 -0.66 -5.24
CA ALA A 61 -2.50 0.33 -5.50
C ALA A 61 -1.23 -0.08 -4.76
N ALA A 62 -0.07 0.33 -5.27
CA ALA A 62 1.20 0.10 -4.61
C ALA A 62 2.21 1.19 -4.94
N TYR A 63 2.85 1.73 -3.91
CA TYR A 63 3.96 2.66 -4.05
C TYR A 63 5.32 1.94 -4.11
N HIS A 64 6.16 2.35 -5.08
CA HIS A 64 7.48 1.79 -5.36
C HIS A 64 8.60 2.79 -5.02
N PRO A 65 9.14 2.79 -3.79
CA PRO A 65 10.00 3.87 -3.28
C PRO A 65 11.34 4.05 -4.01
N ARG A 66 11.81 3.04 -4.75
CA ARG A 66 13.10 3.15 -5.48
C ARG A 66 12.96 3.91 -6.79
N ARG A 67 11.79 3.88 -7.41
CA ARG A 67 11.51 4.51 -8.71
C ARG A 67 10.59 5.71 -8.57
N ASP A 68 10.04 5.91 -7.37
CA ASP A 68 9.01 6.93 -7.11
C ASP A 68 7.79 6.74 -8.02
N GLU A 69 7.39 5.48 -8.22
CA GLU A 69 6.21 5.09 -9.01
C GLU A 69 5.04 4.78 -8.07
N LEU A 70 3.84 5.21 -8.44
CA LEU A 70 2.56 4.79 -7.86
C LEU A 70 1.81 3.95 -8.88
N ALA A 71 1.76 2.64 -8.67
CA ALA A 71 1.00 1.74 -9.53
C ALA A 71 -0.46 1.65 -9.04
N LEU A 72 -1.42 1.79 -9.94
CA LEU A 72 -2.84 1.65 -9.73
C LEU A 72 -3.35 0.44 -10.51
N ASP A 73 -4.21 -0.36 -9.88
CA ASP A 73 -4.84 -1.51 -10.53
C ASP A 73 -6.02 -1.01 -11.37
N PRO A 74 -5.99 -1.13 -12.71
CA PRO A 74 -7.07 -0.61 -13.53
C PRO A 74 -8.41 -1.32 -13.29
N ALA A 75 -8.41 -2.60 -12.86
CA ALA A 75 -9.63 -3.30 -12.50
C ALA A 75 -10.27 -2.73 -11.23
N PHE A 76 -9.45 -2.23 -10.30
CA PHE A 76 -9.94 -1.52 -9.12
C PHE A 76 -10.54 -0.15 -9.50
N LEU A 77 -9.98 0.52 -10.51
CA LEU A 77 -10.46 1.82 -10.99
C LEU A 77 -11.80 1.73 -11.74
N THR A 78 -12.05 0.62 -12.44
CA THR A 78 -13.32 0.39 -13.16
C THR A 78 -14.46 -0.01 -12.21
N LEU A 79 -14.16 -0.78 -11.16
CA LEU A 79 -15.05 -0.92 -10.01
C LEU A 79 -15.32 0.44 -9.34
N GLY A 80 -14.37 1.35 -9.50
CA GLY A 80 -14.32 2.66 -8.88
C GLY A 80 -14.94 3.81 -9.67
N LEU A 81 -15.60 3.62 -10.82
CA LEU A 81 -16.14 4.78 -11.57
C LEU A 81 -17.27 5.51 -10.84
N ASP A 82 -18.03 4.84 -9.96
CA ASP A 82 -18.90 5.50 -8.96
C ASP A 82 -18.13 5.93 -7.68
N PHE A 83 -16.90 5.45 -7.49
CA PHE A 83 -16.03 5.70 -6.34
C PHE A 83 -14.91 6.72 -6.58
N ALA A 84 -14.73 7.24 -7.79
CA ALA A 84 -13.78 8.32 -8.07
C ALA A 84 -14.21 9.62 -7.35
N GLU A 85 -15.51 9.74 -7.03
CA GLU A 85 -16.05 10.75 -6.10
C GLU A 85 -15.96 10.34 -4.62
N SER A 86 -15.52 9.11 -4.32
CA SER A 86 -15.49 8.58 -2.96
C SER A 86 -14.21 8.97 -2.23
N TYR A 87 -14.40 9.38 -0.99
CA TYR A 87 -13.33 9.55 -0.01
C TYR A 87 -12.48 8.29 0.19
N ALA A 88 -12.96 7.10 -0.18
CA ALA A 88 -12.24 5.85 0.01
C ALA A 88 -11.03 5.73 -0.94
N PHE A 89 -11.18 6.12 -2.21
CA PHE A 89 -10.09 6.14 -3.18
C PHE A 89 -9.00 7.14 -2.77
N ASP A 90 -9.40 8.35 -2.39
CA ASP A 90 -8.51 9.36 -1.78
C ASP A 90 -7.66 8.75 -0.66
N GLY A 91 -8.29 8.00 0.25
CA GLY A 91 -7.58 7.38 1.36
C GLY A 91 -6.59 6.29 0.92
N VAL A 92 -6.91 5.49 -0.11
CA VAL A 92 -5.95 4.52 -0.70
C VAL A 92 -4.71 5.27 -1.21
N ILE A 93 -4.90 6.33 -2.00
CA ILE A 93 -3.77 7.09 -2.56
C ILE A 93 -2.96 7.75 -1.43
N VAL A 94 -3.62 8.36 -0.45
CA VAL A 94 -2.91 8.99 0.68
C VAL A 94 -2.19 7.95 1.54
N HIS A 95 -2.73 6.73 1.67
CA HIS A 95 -2.05 5.61 2.32
C HIS A 95 -0.75 5.25 1.60
N GLU A 96 -0.79 5.09 0.27
CA GLU A 96 0.40 4.82 -0.54
C GLU A 96 1.42 5.97 -0.48
N LEU A 97 0.97 7.22 -0.41
CA LEU A 97 1.85 8.36 -0.14
C LEU A 97 2.42 8.34 1.29
N GLY A 98 1.76 7.68 2.23
CA GLY A 98 2.31 7.40 3.55
C GLY A 98 3.55 6.52 3.48
N HIS A 99 3.54 5.49 2.63
CA HIS A 99 4.70 4.65 2.34
C HIS A 99 5.88 5.45 1.75
N ARG A 100 5.59 6.49 0.98
CA ARG A 100 6.58 7.45 0.47
C ARG A 100 7.24 8.30 1.56
N THR A 101 6.53 8.64 2.63
CA THR A 101 7.11 9.44 3.74
C THR A 101 8.07 8.65 4.62
N GLU A 102 7.87 7.34 4.75
CA GLU A 102 8.71 6.47 5.58
C GLU A 102 9.27 5.27 4.79
N PRO A 103 10.05 5.50 3.71
CA PRO A 103 10.51 4.42 2.83
C PRO A 103 11.47 3.45 3.54
N GLY A 104 12.07 3.88 4.66
CA GLY A 104 12.99 3.09 5.47
C GLY A 104 12.40 1.74 5.92
N TRP A 105 11.10 1.68 6.23
CA TRP A 105 10.47 0.41 6.65
C TRP A 105 10.33 -0.59 5.50
N ILE A 106 9.97 -0.11 4.30
CA ILE A 106 9.87 -0.95 3.10
C ILE A 106 11.25 -1.45 2.68
N VAL A 107 12.24 -0.57 2.75
CA VAL A 107 13.64 -0.90 2.49
C VAL A 107 14.15 -1.92 3.50
N LEU A 108 13.90 -1.72 4.79
CA LEU A 108 14.29 -2.64 5.86
C LEU A 108 13.65 -4.03 5.69
N ARG A 109 12.34 -4.08 5.38
CA ARG A 109 11.62 -5.33 5.07
C ARG A 109 12.33 -6.12 3.97
N ARG A 110 12.71 -5.44 2.89
CA ARG A 110 13.44 -6.03 1.76
C ARG A 110 14.84 -6.51 2.17
N TRP A 111 15.56 -5.74 2.98
CA TRP A 111 16.88 -6.15 3.49
C TRP A 111 16.81 -7.40 4.36
N LEU A 112 15.85 -7.48 5.28
CA LEU A 112 15.63 -8.67 6.12
C LEU A 112 15.35 -9.91 5.27
N PHE A 113 14.50 -9.78 4.24
CA PHE A 113 14.23 -10.86 3.30
C PHE A 113 15.50 -11.35 2.61
N TRP A 114 16.26 -10.46 1.96
CA TRP A 114 17.49 -10.85 1.26
C TRP A 114 18.58 -11.38 2.20
N ALA A 115 18.73 -10.80 3.40
CA ALA A 115 19.66 -11.31 4.40
C ALA A 115 19.30 -12.75 4.80
N SER A 116 18.02 -13.02 5.08
CA SER A 116 17.55 -14.38 5.42
C SER A 116 17.77 -15.39 4.29
N ALA A 117 17.55 -14.98 3.04
CA ALA A 117 17.77 -15.80 1.85
C ALA A 117 19.26 -16.12 1.64
N VAL A 118 20.14 -15.12 1.77
CA VAL A 118 21.59 -15.30 1.63
C VAL A 118 22.14 -16.24 2.71
N VAL A 119 21.74 -16.06 3.97
CA VAL A 119 22.17 -16.96 5.05
C VAL A 119 21.70 -18.38 4.79
N SER A 120 20.45 -18.58 4.38
CA SER A 120 19.91 -19.89 4.02
C SER A 120 20.68 -20.54 2.86
N ALA A 121 21.03 -19.77 1.83
CA ALA A 121 21.83 -20.25 0.71
C ALA A 121 23.24 -20.66 1.12
N CYS A 122 23.90 -19.87 1.99
CA CYS A 122 25.21 -20.20 2.55
C CYS A 122 25.17 -21.51 3.36
N VAL A 123 24.12 -21.72 4.17
CA VAL A 123 23.91 -22.99 4.88
C VAL A 123 23.75 -24.13 3.89
N GLY A 124 22.88 -23.98 2.90
CA GLY A 124 22.65 -25.01 1.87
C GLY A 124 23.94 -25.42 1.16
N LEU A 125 24.72 -24.44 0.71
CA LEU A 125 26.02 -24.65 0.06
C LEU A 125 27.04 -25.33 1.01
N TYR A 126 27.08 -24.92 2.27
CA TYR A 126 27.96 -25.53 3.26
C TYR A 126 27.59 -27.00 3.51
N THR A 127 26.29 -27.28 3.67
CA THR A 127 25.78 -28.64 3.91
C THR A 127 25.86 -29.55 2.70
N TYR A 128 25.96 -28.99 1.49
CA TYR A 128 26.23 -29.76 0.28
C TYR A 128 27.66 -30.33 0.29
N ALA A 129 28.63 -29.56 0.80
CA ALA A 129 30.03 -29.96 0.85
C ALA A 129 30.42 -30.70 2.14
N ARG A 130 29.63 -30.55 3.22
CA ARG A 130 29.95 -31.05 4.56
C ARG A 130 28.70 -31.54 5.29
N PRO A 131 28.82 -32.52 6.21
CA PRO A 131 27.69 -32.90 7.05
C PRO A 131 27.19 -31.71 7.88
N PHE A 132 25.90 -31.74 8.18
CA PHE A 132 25.26 -30.77 9.05
C PHE A 132 25.91 -30.75 10.44
N ASN A 133 26.15 -29.56 10.99
CA ASN A 133 26.77 -29.37 12.30
C ASN A 133 26.17 -28.18 13.05
N ASP A 134 26.70 -27.90 14.24
CA ASP A 134 26.21 -26.81 15.11
C ASP A 134 26.28 -25.43 14.45
N VAL A 135 27.28 -25.17 13.60
CA VAL A 135 27.38 -23.90 12.86
C VAL A 135 26.21 -23.75 11.90
N CYS A 136 25.82 -24.82 11.18
CA CYS A 136 24.64 -24.81 10.33
C CYS A 136 23.37 -24.54 11.13
N ALA A 137 23.20 -25.18 12.29
CA ALA A 137 22.04 -24.98 13.15
C ALA A 137 21.91 -23.53 13.62
N VAL A 138 23.02 -22.92 14.06
CA VAL A 138 23.05 -21.50 14.46
C VAL A 138 22.71 -20.57 13.30
N LEU A 139 23.27 -20.81 12.11
CA LEU A 139 22.98 -19.99 10.94
C LEU A 139 21.52 -20.14 10.46
N MET A 140 20.96 -21.35 10.50
CA MET A 140 19.53 -21.56 10.22
C MET A 140 18.65 -20.84 11.24
N PHE A 141 19.01 -20.87 12.51
CA PHE A 141 18.28 -20.13 13.54
C PHE A 141 18.34 -18.62 13.29
N ILE A 142 19.50 -18.07 12.91
CA ILE A 142 19.63 -16.66 12.53
C ILE A 142 18.78 -16.34 11.30
N ALA A 143 18.81 -17.17 10.26
CA ALA A 143 17.98 -16.97 9.06
C ALA A 143 16.49 -16.97 9.40
N LEU A 144 16.04 -17.88 10.26
CA LEU A 144 14.68 -17.94 10.75
C LEU A 144 14.31 -16.68 11.54
N LEU A 145 15.17 -16.20 12.45
CA LEU A 145 14.91 -14.96 13.20
C LEU A 145 14.78 -13.75 12.26
N LEU A 146 15.68 -13.63 11.27
CA LEU A 146 15.60 -12.56 10.27
C LEU A 146 14.30 -12.62 9.47
N PHE A 147 13.88 -13.82 9.07
CA PHE A 147 12.61 -14.04 8.37
C PHE A 147 11.41 -13.69 9.25
N LEU A 148 11.39 -14.11 10.52
CA LEU A 148 10.33 -13.80 11.47
C LEU A 148 10.21 -12.29 11.74
N CYS A 149 11.32 -11.53 11.68
CA CYS A 149 11.31 -10.07 11.82
C CYS A 149 10.65 -9.33 10.64
N ILE A 150 10.41 -9.98 9.49
CA ILE A 150 9.73 -9.37 8.33
C ILE A 150 8.30 -8.96 8.71
N TRP A 151 7.60 -9.79 9.47
CA TRP A 151 6.22 -9.55 9.91
C TRP A 151 6.02 -8.23 10.66
N PRO A 152 6.64 -8.02 11.84
CA PRO A 152 6.44 -6.80 12.61
C PRO A 152 6.94 -5.56 11.86
N VAL A 153 7.98 -5.68 11.04
CA VAL A 153 8.46 -4.58 10.18
C VAL A 153 7.43 -4.21 9.12
N SER A 154 6.84 -5.20 8.44
CA SER A 154 5.80 -4.98 7.45
C SER A 154 4.56 -4.36 8.09
N TRP A 155 4.08 -4.93 9.20
CA TRP A 155 2.92 -4.39 9.92
C TRP A 155 3.14 -2.97 10.41
N ASN A 156 4.34 -2.65 10.90
CA ASN A 156 4.65 -1.30 11.31
C ASN A 156 4.67 -0.33 10.12
N ALA A 157 5.16 -0.74 8.94
CA ALA A 157 5.10 0.08 7.73
C ALA A 157 3.64 0.42 7.36
N GLU A 158 2.75 -0.58 7.37
CA GLU A 158 1.31 -0.42 7.10
C GLU A 158 0.65 0.53 8.11
N PHE A 159 0.92 0.31 9.39
CA PHE A 159 0.36 1.18 10.43
C PHE A 159 0.85 2.62 10.34
N ARG A 160 2.09 2.86 9.88
CA ARG A 160 2.62 4.20 9.67
C ARG A 160 1.96 4.90 8.49
N ALA A 161 1.72 4.17 7.40
CA ALA A 161 0.96 4.65 6.26
C ALA A 161 -0.51 4.95 6.63
N ASP A 162 -1.14 4.11 7.46
CA ASP A 162 -2.48 4.38 8.01
C ASP A 162 -2.49 5.62 8.91
N ASP A 163 -1.46 5.76 9.75
CA ASP A 163 -1.33 6.90 10.64
C ASP A 163 -1.20 8.19 9.82
N TYR A 164 -0.43 8.16 8.74
CA TYR A 164 -0.29 9.25 7.79
C TYR A 164 -1.62 9.59 7.08
N MET A 165 -2.32 8.58 6.55
CA MET A 165 -3.65 8.75 5.94
C MET A 165 -4.62 9.43 6.90
N CYS A 166 -4.71 8.95 8.14
CA CYS A 166 -5.61 9.52 9.13
C CYS A 166 -5.21 10.95 9.55
N ASP A 167 -3.91 11.25 9.64
CA ASP A 167 -3.41 12.57 10.04
C ASP A 167 -3.66 13.63 8.95
N VAL A 168 -3.61 13.23 7.67
CA VAL A 168 -3.70 14.13 6.52
C VAL A 168 -5.12 14.21 5.95
N ALA A 169 -5.76 13.07 5.69
CA ALA A 169 -7.10 12.99 5.11
C ALA A 169 -8.23 12.92 6.16
N GLY A 170 -7.89 12.59 7.41
CA GLY A 170 -8.84 12.51 8.52
C GLY A 170 -9.40 11.11 8.75
N ILE A 171 -10.01 10.91 9.93
CA ILE A 171 -10.53 9.60 10.33
C ILE A 171 -11.70 9.12 9.47
N GLY A 172 -12.54 10.03 8.95
CA GLY A 172 -13.67 9.65 8.08
C GLY A 172 -13.20 9.00 6.78
N VAL A 173 -12.17 9.56 6.15
CA VAL A 173 -11.52 8.98 4.96
C VAL A 173 -10.95 7.60 5.28
N ALA A 174 -10.23 7.47 6.39
CA ALA A 174 -9.67 6.19 6.82
C ALA A 174 -10.75 5.11 7.01
N VAL A 175 -11.89 5.45 7.63
CA VAL A 175 -13.02 4.52 7.80
C VAL A 175 -13.56 4.09 6.44
N CYS A 176 -13.86 5.02 5.54
CA CYS A 176 -14.35 4.71 4.19
C CYS A 176 -13.39 3.81 3.42
N THR A 177 -12.08 4.06 3.52
CA THR A 177 -11.05 3.23 2.88
C THR A 177 -11.03 1.81 3.46
N PHE A 178 -11.11 1.65 4.78
CA PHE A 178 -11.12 0.32 5.38
C PHE A 178 -12.39 -0.48 5.08
N ASP A 179 -13.55 0.20 5.01
CA ASP A 179 -14.81 -0.43 4.60
C ASP A 179 -14.74 -0.89 3.14
N LEU A 180 -14.16 -0.08 2.25
CA LEU A 180 -13.92 -0.46 0.85
C LEU A 180 -12.99 -1.68 0.75
N LEU A 181 -11.83 -1.63 1.42
CA LEU A 181 -10.87 -2.74 1.39
C LEU A 181 -11.50 -4.04 1.95
N ALA A 182 -12.38 -3.93 2.95
CA ALA A 182 -13.09 -5.07 3.51
C ALA A 182 -14.12 -5.64 2.51
N ALA A 183 -14.85 -4.78 1.82
CA ALA A 183 -15.83 -5.18 0.80
C ALA A 183 -15.15 -5.86 -0.41
N CYS A 184 -13.98 -5.39 -0.82
CA CYS A 184 -13.22 -5.97 -1.92
C CYS A 184 -12.52 -7.29 -1.56
N ASN A 185 -12.64 -7.79 -0.32
CA ASN A 185 -11.79 -8.86 0.22
C ASN A 185 -10.30 -8.63 -0.04
N ALA A 186 -9.90 -7.37 -0.19
CA ALA A 186 -8.53 -6.95 -0.38
C ALA A 186 -7.84 -7.00 1.00
N GLN A 187 -7.77 -8.17 1.64
CA GLN A 187 -7.41 -8.21 3.04
C GLN A 187 -6.78 -9.48 3.64
N SER A 188 -5.76 -9.18 4.45
CA SER A 188 -4.94 -10.05 5.28
C SER A 188 -4.14 -11.08 4.50
N SER A 189 -3.04 -10.61 3.90
CA SER A 189 -1.90 -11.51 3.74
C SER A 189 -1.14 -11.58 5.08
N VAL A 190 -0.32 -12.60 5.20
CA VAL A 190 0.67 -12.75 6.27
C VAL A 190 1.48 -11.45 6.52
N THR A 191 1.73 -10.64 5.48
CA THR A 191 2.51 -9.40 5.57
C THR A 191 1.69 -8.12 5.80
N HIS A 192 0.36 -8.18 5.77
CA HIS A 192 -0.53 -7.05 6.06
C HIS A 192 -1.36 -7.32 7.32
N PRO A 193 -1.41 -6.38 8.28
CA PRO A 193 -2.26 -6.56 9.45
C PRO A 193 -3.74 -6.60 9.02
N PRO A 194 -4.60 -7.35 9.73
CA PRO A 194 -6.01 -7.42 9.41
C PRO A 194 -6.69 -6.05 9.37
N THR A 195 -7.63 -5.90 8.43
CA THR A 195 -8.67 -4.85 8.35
C THR A 195 -9.08 -4.22 9.66
N SER A 196 -9.74 -5.08 10.43
CA SER A 196 -10.32 -4.76 11.73
C SER A 196 -9.29 -4.25 12.73
N LEU A 197 -8.06 -4.76 12.70
CA LEU A 197 -6.98 -4.32 13.58
C LEU A 197 -6.49 -2.91 13.21
N ARG A 198 -6.32 -2.65 11.90
CA ARG A 198 -5.91 -1.34 11.36
C ARG A 198 -6.96 -0.28 11.68
N LEU A 199 -8.24 -0.56 11.41
CA LEU A 199 -9.36 0.32 11.75
C LEU A 199 -9.46 0.58 13.26
N ALA A 200 -9.42 -0.47 14.10
CA ALA A 200 -9.49 -0.32 15.56
C ALA A 200 -8.34 0.52 16.11
N ARG A 201 -7.14 0.45 15.51
CA ARG A 201 -6.02 1.33 15.84
C ARG A 201 -6.35 2.79 15.51
N GLN A 202 -6.85 3.08 14.31
CA GLN A 202 -7.15 4.47 13.92
C GLN A 202 -8.28 5.08 14.75
N LEU A 203 -9.34 4.31 15.04
CA LEU A 203 -10.42 4.75 15.93
C LEU A 203 -9.94 5.04 17.36
N ARG A 204 -8.94 4.29 17.87
CA ARG A 204 -8.29 4.60 19.15
C ARG A 204 -7.45 5.87 19.07
N ARG A 205 -6.67 6.05 17.99
CA ARG A 205 -5.85 7.27 17.78
C ARG A 205 -6.72 8.53 17.70
N ALA A 206 -7.85 8.47 17.01
CA ALA A 206 -8.78 9.59 16.87
C ALA A 206 -9.34 10.09 18.22
N LYS A 207 -9.37 9.23 19.26
CA LYS A 207 -9.79 9.60 20.62
C LYS A 207 -8.69 10.30 21.43
N LEU A 208 -7.43 10.29 20.96
CA LEU A 208 -6.31 10.86 21.70
C LEU A 208 -6.15 12.37 21.45
N PRO A 209 -5.98 13.21 22.48
CA PRO A 209 -5.89 14.67 22.33
C PRO A 209 -4.67 15.15 21.52
N HIS A 210 -3.62 14.32 21.38
CA HIS A 210 -2.40 14.65 20.65
C HIS A 210 -2.53 14.59 19.13
N ALA A 211 -3.51 13.88 18.59
CA ALA A 211 -3.72 13.78 17.13
C ALA A 211 -3.95 15.16 16.49
N ARG A 212 -4.56 16.11 17.23
CA ARG A 212 -4.75 17.49 16.76
C ARG A 212 -3.44 18.27 16.55
N ARG A 213 -2.41 18.05 17.38
CA ARG A 213 -1.16 18.84 17.32
C ARG A 213 -0.21 18.39 16.20
N ASN A 214 -0.21 17.10 15.85
CA ASN A 214 0.63 16.59 14.77
C ASN A 214 0.17 17.07 13.39
N ARG A 215 -1.14 17.21 13.17
CA ARG A 215 -1.69 17.76 11.93
C ARG A 215 -1.15 19.16 11.62
N GLU A 216 -1.09 20.03 12.63
CA GLU A 216 -0.54 21.38 12.47
C GLU A 216 0.96 21.37 12.16
N SER A 217 1.72 20.41 12.69
CA SER A 217 3.17 20.34 12.46
C SER A 217 3.51 19.82 11.06
N ILE A 218 2.75 18.85 10.54
CA ILE A 218 2.89 18.34 9.17
C ILE A 218 2.58 19.44 8.15
N LEU A 219 1.46 20.14 8.31
CA LEU A 219 1.07 21.26 7.43
C LEU A 219 2.10 22.40 7.43
N ARG A 220 2.69 22.70 8.60
CA ARG A 220 3.74 23.74 8.71
C ARG A 220 5.06 23.33 8.07
N ARG A 221 5.38 22.03 7.97
CA ARG A 221 6.60 21.55 7.31
C ARG A 221 6.47 21.55 5.79
N GLY A 222 5.27 21.27 5.26
CA GLY A 222 4.98 21.35 3.82
C GLY A 222 5.14 22.76 3.24
N GLY A 223 4.75 23.79 4.00
CA GLY A 223 4.83 25.19 3.54
C GLY A 223 6.21 25.86 3.63
N ARG A 224 7.28 25.16 4.02
CA ARG A 224 8.61 25.76 4.29
C ARG A 224 9.68 25.48 3.24
N LYS A 225 9.37 24.81 2.13
CA LYS A 225 10.30 24.67 1.01
C LYS A 225 10.12 25.84 0.05
N LYS A 226 11.02 26.82 0.14
CA LYS A 226 11.30 27.81 -0.91
C LYS A 226 12.12 27.16 -2.01
#